data_AF-A0A2D9JIS6-F1
#
_entry.id   AF-A0A2D9JIS6-F1
#
_cell.length_a   1.000
_cell.length_b   1.000
_cell.length_c   1.000
_cell.angle_alpha   90.00
_cell.angle_beta   90.00
_cell.angle_gamma   90.00
#
_symmetry.space_group_name_H-M   'P 1'
#
loop_
_entity.id
_entity.type
_entity.pdbx_description
1 polymer ?
#
loop_
_entity_poly.entity_id
_entity_poly.type
_entity_poly.pdbx_seq_one_letter_code
_entity_poly.pdbx_strand_id
1 'polypeptide(L)'
;MKYERFTDGGRAKEEVRASGGRLRRRRWVMRLMRLMAMLLACLPVVLLELGLRGMDDSADQAIDYDPYVGLNQLRPLFVLNEDSDRWEIPPERYNFFRPESFPAKKALGTRRVFVLGGSTVQGRPYATETAFSTWLRLWLESADSDFEYEVINCGGTSYASYRIAKILDEVLAYEPDAIVLYTGHNEFLEDRTYAHVREMGVVSRWATAVGSKLHTVRWVQSFFVASKRRTELTAKVDTILDRPGGLESYQRDPIWQRGVEGHFATSLEKIAKRTRENDLPLIMCVPVSDLVNTPPFKIQTRSDWTEDEENRFRSAWSIASDSDRSPSRRIDAFRECLEMDPAHAGANYALGRLLYDRGDSEQARQYLIAARDHDVCPLRATSAIVQSTKAIAERYQIPLIDTPTLLDERDFRGALIADQIPDPSRFVDHVHPSIVGHQRIGAALAQQFEKLGWVELTEQSAVRYENAVKEHLSKLDQDYYVRGKQRLEGLRLWTMGRAGQLATEMADDPSNLQEDQQQP
;
A
#
# COMPACT_ATOMS: atom_id res chain seq x y z
N MET A 1 -43.95 -86.15 -17.01
CA MET A 1 -43.80 -87.51 -16.45
C MET A 1 -43.94 -87.43 -14.94
N LYS A 2 -44.84 -88.23 -14.35
CA LYS A 2 -44.94 -88.45 -12.90
C LYS A 2 -43.67 -89.14 -12.40
N TYR A 3 -43.24 -88.88 -11.17
CA TYR A 3 -43.11 -89.89 -10.11
C TYR A 3 -42.78 -89.22 -8.76
N GLU A 4 -43.63 -89.46 -7.76
CA GLU A 4 -43.33 -89.32 -6.33
C GLU A 4 -42.76 -90.64 -5.79
N ARG A 5 -41.84 -90.60 -4.81
CA ARG A 5 -42.10 -90.95 -3.38
C ARG A 5 -40.81 -91.12 -2.54
N PHE A 6 -40.86 -90.54 -1.32
CA PHE A 6 -40.39 -91.04 0.02
C PHE A 6 -38.90 -91.40 0.22
N THR A 7 -38.20 -91.22 1.35
CA THR A 7 -38.43 -90.82 2.76
C THR A 7 -37.05 -90.54 3.41
N ASP A 8 -36.92 -89.48 4.24
CA ASP A 8 -36.72 -89.49 5.71
C ASP A 8 -35.28 -89.80 6.23
N GLY A 9 -34.82 -89.02 7.22
CA GLY A 9 -33.62 -89.33 8.00
C GLY A 9 -32.67 -88.17 8.35
N GLY A 10 -32.91 -87.49 9.48
CA GLY A 10 -31.90 -87.33 10.54
C GLY A 10 -30.77 -86.26 10.45
N ARG A 11 -30.88 -85.26 11.33
CA ARG A 11 -29.81 -84.58 12.14
C ARG A 11 -28.47 -84.18 11.47
N ALA A 12 -28.25 -82.87 11.36
CA ALA A 12 -27.31 -82.08 12.18
C ALA A 12 -27.02 -80.73 11.50
N LYS A 13 -27.70 -79.66 11.96
CA LYS A 13 -27.30 -78.27 11.66
C LYS A 13 -26.59 -77.73 12.89
N GLU A 14 -25.28 -77.88 12.92
CA GLU A 14 -24.42 -77.10 13.81
C GLU A 14 -23.17 -76.67 13.04
N GLU A 15 -22.68 -75.49 13.42
CA GLU A 15 -21.54 -74.76 12.86
C GLU A 15 -21.78 -74.05 11.51
N VAL A 16 -21.81 -72.71 11.54
CA VAL A 16 -21.25 -71.76 10.54
C VAL A 16 -21.61 -70.30 10.92
N ARG A 17 -22.55 -70.04 11.85
CA ARG A 17 -22.93 -68.66 12.21
C ARG A 17 -22.00 -67.89 13.16
N ALA A 18 -20.88 -68.46 13.63
CA ALA A 18 -19.98 -67.80 14.58
C ALA A 18 -18.78 -67.04 13.97
N SER A 19 -18.48 -67.19 12.68
CA SER A 19 -17.24 -66.63 12.09
C SER A 19 -17.40 -65.19 11.55
N GLY A 20 -18.55 -64.82 11.01
CA GLY A 20 -18.78 -63.50 10.37
C GLY A 20 -18.76 -62.31 11.35
N GLY A 21 -19.30 -62.49 12.56
CA GLY A 21 -19.29 -61.46 13.62
C GLY A 21 -17.90 -61.18 14.19
N ARG A 22 -17.07 -62.22 14.35
CA ARG A 22 -15.68 -62.08 14.80
C ARG A 22 -14.81 -61.36 13.76
N LEU A 23 -14.99 -61.62 12.47
CA LEU A 23 -14.25 -60.95 11.39
C LEU A 23 -14.61 -59.45 11.28
N ARG A 24 -15.89 -59.08 11.42
CA ARG A 24 -16.32 -57.67 11.43
C ARG A 24 -15.81 -56.93 12.67
N ARG A 25 -15.92 -57.53 13.86
CA ARG A 25 -15.40 -56.96 15.12
C ARG A 25 -13.88 -56.78 15.07
N ARG A 26 -13.14 -57.74 14.49
CA ARG A 26 -11.69 -57.68 14.32
C ARG A 26 -11.24 -56.59 13.34
N ARG A 27 -12.00 -56.34 12.27
CA ARG A 27 -11.76 -55.20 11.34
C ARG A 27 -12.00 -53.84 12.01
N TRP A 28 -13.04 -53.72 12.84
CA TRP A 28 -13.30 -52.51 13.63
C TRP A 28 -12.21 -52.26 14.68
N VAL A 29 -11.80 -53.30 15.41
CA VAL A 29 -10.69 -53.22 16.38
C VAL A 29 -9.38 -52.83 15.67
N MET A 30 -9.09 -53.37 14.50
CA MET A 30 -7.91 -53.00 13.70
C MET A 30 -7.96 -51.55 13.21
N ARG A 31 -9.14 -51.05 12.80
CA ARG A 31 -9.32 -49.63 12.42
C ARG A 31 -9.17 -48.70 13.62
N LEU A 32 -9.74 -49.08 14.78
CA LEU A 32 -9.60 -48.35 16.02
C LEU A 32 -8.14 -48.32 16.49
N MET A 33 -7.44 -49.45 16.44
CA MET A 33 -6.01 -49.53 16.78
C MET A 33 -5.15 -48.67 15.85
N ARG A 34 -5.46 -48.63 14.54
CA ARG A 34 -4.77 -47.74 13.59
C ARG A 34 -5.05 -46.27 13.88
N LEU A 35 -6.30 -45.92 14.21
CA LEU A 35 -6.66 -44.57 14.61
C LEU A 35 -5.95 -44.16 15.91
N MET A 36 -5.93 -45.03 16.92
CA MET A 36 -5.22 -44.80 18.18
C MET A 36 -3.71 -44.69 17.96
N ALA A 37 -3.11 -45.53 17.12
CA ALA A 37 -1.69 -45.43 16.79
C ALA A 37 -1.37 -44.12 16.06
N MET A 38 -2.26 -43.66 15.18
CA MET A 38 -2.12 -42.37 14.49
C MET A 38 -2.26 -41.19 15.46
N LEU A 39 -3.25 -41.23 16.37
CA LEU A 39 -3.40 -40.23 17.43
C LEU A 39 -2.20 -40.22 18.39
N LEU A 40 -1.70 -41.39 18.77
CA LEU A 40 -0.51 -41.53 19.62
C LEU A 40 0.76 -41.03 18.91
N ALA A 41 0.89 -41.24 17.60
CA ALA A 41 1.99 -40.71 16.81
C ALA A 41 1.91 -39.18 16.64
N CYS A 42 0.69 -38.61 16.60
CA CYS A 42 0.50 -37.15 16.57
C CYS A 42 0.59 -36.49 17.95
N LEU A 43 0.44 -37.26 19.05
CA LEU A 43 0.44 -36.74 20.42
C LEU A 43 1.69 -35.91 20.76
N PRO A 44 2.93 -36.32 20.42
CA PRO A 44 4.12 -35.49 20.67
C PRO A 44 4.08 -34.15 19.95
N VAL A 45 3.55 -34.09 18.73
CA VAL A 45 3.44 -32.85 17.95
C VAL A 45 2.38 -31.93 18.57
N VAL A 46 1.26 -32.49 19.02
CA VAL A 46 0.21 -31.73 19.72
C VAL A 46 0.72 -31.19 21.05
N LEU A 47 1.45 -32.00 21.83
CA LEU A 47 2.04 -31.58 23.09
C LEU A 47 3.14 -30.53 22.89
N LEU A 48 3.95 -30.66 21.84
CA LEU A 48 4.96 -29.67 21.47
C LEU A 48 4.29 -28.34 21.07
N GLU A 49 3.24 -28.38 20.25
CA GLU A 49 2.49 -27.18 19.84
C GLU A 49 1.82 -26.51 21.05
N LEU A 50 1.20 -27.28 21.95
CA LEU A 50 0.59 -26.74 23.17
C LEU A 50 1.64 -26.19 24.14
N GLY A 51 2.78 -26.86 24.27
CA GLY A 51 3.91 -26.40 25.09
C GLY A 51 4.52 -25.11 24.54
N LEU A 52 4.76 -25.04 23.23
CA LEU A 52 5.23 -23.83 22.57
C LEU A 52 4.21 -22.69 22.72
N ARG A 53 2.90 -22.96 22.57
CA ARG A 53 1.86 -21.95 22.82
C ARG A 53 1.79 -21.47 24.27
N GLY A 54 2.03 -22.36 25.24
CA GLY A 54 2.01 -22.02 26.67
C GLY A 54 3.28 -21.34 27.17
N MET A 55 4.40 -21.47 26.45
CA MET A 55 5.66 -20.77 26.71
C MET A 55 5.78 -19.46 25.93
N ASP A 56 4.88 -19.22 24.98
CA ASP A 56 4.88 -18.01 24.16
C ASP A 56 4.19 -16.86 24.91
N ASP A 57 4.92 -16.24 25.83
CA ASP A 57 4.55 -14.92 26.40
C ASP A 57 4.66 -13.78 25.34
N SER A 58 4.95 -14.11 24.08
CA SER A 58 5.17 -13.13 23.01
C SER A 58 3.91 -12.89 22.18
N ALA A 59 2.94 -12.23 22.80
CA ALA A 59 2.03 -11.36 22.04
C ALA A 59 2.85 -10.30 21.24
N ASP A 60 4.07 -9.98 21.69
CA ASP A 60 4.97 -8.98 21.09
C ASP A 60 6.01 -9.52 20.08
N GLN A 61 6.17 -10.85 19.92
CA GLN A 61 7.11 -11.42 18.93
C GLN A 61 6.47 -12.50 18.05
N ALA A 62 5.21 -12.28 17.66
CA ALA A 62 4.70 -12.86 16.44
C ALA A 62 5.62 -12.42 15.28
N ILE A 63 6.58 -13.27 14.91
CA ILE A 63 7.30 -13.24 13.63
C ILE A 63 6.22 -13.31 12.57
N ASP A 64 5.64 -12.16 12.23
CA ASP A 64 4.60 -12.10 11.23
C ASP A 64 5.30 -12.22 9.90
N TYR A 65 5.21 -13.46 9.43
CA TYR A 65 5.93 -14.02 8.30
C TYR A 65 5.40 -13.38 7.03
N ASP A 66 6.14 -12.43 6.48
CA ASP A 66 5.99 -11.99 5.09
C ASP A 66 6.92 -12.85 4.21
N PRO A 67 6.38 -13.50 3.15
CA PRO A 67 7.18 -14.38 2.30
C PRO A 67 8.20 -13.63 1.43
N TYR A 68 8.06 -12.31 1.28
CA TYR A 68 8.89 -11.46 0.44
C TYR A 68 9.96 -10.70 1.23
N VAL A 69 9.67 -10.24 2.46
CA VAL A 69 10.59 -9.42 3.27
C VAL A 69 10.65 -9.86 4.74
N GLY A 70 11.81 -9.72 5.37
CA GLY A 70 11.95 -9.85 6.83
C GLY A 70 11.48 -8.58 7.51
N LEU A 71 10.49 -8.68 8.40
CA LEU A 71 9.88 -7.52 9.09
C LEU A 71 10.15 -7.54 10.60
N ASN A 72 11.06 -8.42 11.05
CA ASN A 72 11.29 -8.73 12.45
C ASN A 72 11.94 -7.57 13.23
N GLN A 73 12.51 -6.59 12.52
CA GLN A 73 13.17 -5.43 13.11
C GLN A 73 12.29 -4.17 13.12
N LEU A 74 11.03 -4.26 12.66
CA LEU A 74 10.11 -3.13 12.74
C LEU A 74 9.69 -2.95 14.20
N ARG A 75 9.91 -1.74 14.71
CA ARG A 75 9.43 -1.32 16.03
C ARG A 75 7.98 -0.84 15.91
N PRO A 76 7.20 -0.93 17.00
CA PRO A 76 5.89 -0.30 17.07
C PRO A 76 5.95 1.18 16.68
N LEU A 77 4.87 1.66 16.05
CA LEU A 77 4.70 3.06 15.71
C LEU A 77 4.42 3.90 16.95
N PHE A 78 3.57 3.39 17.86
CA PHE A 78 3.17 4.04 19.09
C PHE A 78 3.85 3.41 20.31
N VAL A 79 4.20 4.26 21.29
CA VAL A 79 4.70 3.87 22.60
C VAL A 79 3.79 4.46 23.67
N LEU A 80 3.54 3.72 24.75
CA LEU A 80 2.75 4.20 25.87
C LEU A 80 3.58 5.20 26.68
N ASN A 81 3.09 6.42 26.79
CA ASN A 81 3.56 7.41 27.73
C ASN A 81 2.80 7.24 29.04
N GLU A 82 3.42 6.59 30.02
CA GLU A 82 2.79 6.27 31.31
C GLU A 82 2.40 7.52 32.13
N ASP A 83 3.11 8.64 31.96
CA ASP A 83 2.84 9.88 32.68
C ASP A 83 1.54 10.55 32.22
N SER A 84 1.21 10.41 30.94
CA SER A 84 0.02 11.03 30.34
C SER A 84 -1.11 10.04 30.03
N ASP A 85 -0.89 8.73 30.20
CA ASP A 85 -1.81 7.65 29.82
C ASP A 85 -2.22 7.76 28.33
N ARG A 86 -1.24 8.03 27.45
CA ARG A 86 -1.42 8.20 26.01
C ARG A 86 -0.47 7.33 25.20
N TRP A 87 -0.97 6.81 24.08
CA TRP A 87 -0.13 6.29 23.01
C TRP A 87 0.40 7.45 22.19
N GLU A 88 1.70 7.50 21.95
CA GLU A 88 2.34 8.57 21.16
C GLU A 88 3.38 8.03 20.18
N ILE A 89 3.52 8.69 19.04
CA ILE A 89 4.64 8.45 18.14
C ILE A 89 5.89 9.06 18.78
N PRO A 90 6.93 8.27 19.09
CA PRO A 90 8.07 8.79 19.81
C PRO A 90 8.98 9.64 18.89
N PRO A 91 9.72 10.63 19.42
CA PRO A 91 10.46 11.62 18.62
C PRO A 91 11.45 11.05 17.59
N GLU A 92 12.05 9.89 17.86
CA GLU A 92 12.95 9.20 16.93
C GLU A 92 12.26 8.78 15.61
N ARG A 93 10.92 8.74 15.58
CA ARG A 93 10.11 8.43 14.40
C ARG A 93 9.73 9.66 13.59
N TYR A 94 9.98 10.89 14.07
CA TYR A 94 9.56 12.14 13.42
C TYR A 94 10.23 12.42 12.06
N ASN A 95 11.31 11.70 11.73
CA ASN A 95 11.88 11.72 10.39
C ASN A 95 10.96 11.12 9.33
N PHE A 96 10.04 10.23 9.73
CA PHE A 96 9.12 9.52 8.84
C PHE A 96 7.65 9.80 9.12
N PHE A 97 7.30 10.12 10.36
CA PHE A 97 5.93 10.39 10.80
C PHE A 97 5.83 11.81 11.34
N ARG A 98 4.60 12.31 11.51
CA ARG A 98 4.36 13.53 12.28
C ARG A 98 4.04 13.16 13.72
N PRO A 99 4.25 14.07 14.70
CA PRO A 99 3.75 13.88 16.05
C PRO A 99 2.25 13.54 16.01
N GLU A 100 1.87 12.47 16.70
CA GLU A 100 0.50 12.01 16.81
C GLU A 100 0.34 11.29 18.15
N SER A 101 -0.80 11.49 18.81
CA SER A 101 -1.08 10.83 20.09
C SER A 101 -2.58 10.68 20.35
N PHE A 102 -2.95 9.65 21.11
CA PHE A 102 -4.33 9.41 21.51
C PHE A 102 -4.41 8.75 22.91
N PRO A 103 -5.52 8.88 23.64
CA PRO A 103 -5.70 8.26 24.96
C PRO A 103 -5.50 6.74 24.92
N ALA A 104 -4.75 6.20 25.89
CA ALA A 104 -4.48 4.76 25.99
C ALA A 104 -5.76 3.96 26.27
N LYS A 105 -6.65 4.53 27.08
CA LYS A 105 -8.01 4.01 27.33
C LYS A 105 -9.00 4.79 26.49
N LYS A 106 -9.72 4.10 25.63
CA LYS A 106 -10.81 4.69 24.84
C LYS A 106 -11.98 5.05 25.75
N ALA A 107 -12.41 6.30 25.72
CA ALA A 107 -13.54 6.74 26.52
C ALA A 107 -14.88 6.24 25.95
N LEU A 108 -15.89 6.14 26.82
CA LEU A 108 -17.26 5.91 26.36
C LEU A 108 -17.73 7.09 25.51
N GLY A 109 -18.40 6.80 24.40
CA GLY A 109 -18.81 7.86 23.45
C GLY A 109 -17.70 8.32 22.51
N THR A 110 -16.59 7.59 22.40
CA THR A 110 -15.51 7.90 21.45
C THR A 110 -15.54 6.95 20.25
N ARG A 111 -15.36 7.51 19.05
CA ARG A 111 -15.12 6.78 17.80
C ARG A 111 -13.70 6.98 17.33
N ARG A 112 -12.96 5.88 17.16
CA ARG A 112 -11.53 5.84 16.85
C ARG A 112 -11.29 5.33 15.44
N VAL A 113 -10.81 6.20 14.56
CA VAL A 113 -10.49 5.92 13.17
C VAL A 113 -8.97 5.99 12.97
N PHE A 114 -8.37 4.94 12.43
CA PHE A 114 -6.96 4.99 12.02
C PHE A 114 -6.86 5.18 10.50
N VAL A 115 -6.10 6.18 10.09
CA VAL A 115 -5.82 6.49 8.68
C VAL A 115 -4.41 6.02 8.34
N LEU A 116 -4.31 4.96 7.54
CA LEU A 116 -3.07 4.25 7.25
C LEU A 116 -2.56 4.56 5.84
N GLY A 117 -1.26 4.82 5.69
CA GLY A 117 -0.65 4.97 4.37
C GLY A 117 0.73 5.63 4.33
N GLY A 118 1.11 6.07 3.14
CA GLY A 118 2.39 6.72 2.88
C GLY A 118 2.43 8.21 3.25
N SER A 119 3.37 8.94 2.65
CA SER A 119 3.53 10.40 2.79
C SER A 119 2.28 11.19 2.39
N THR A 120 1.48 10.67 1.46
CA THR A 120 0.17 11.24 1.12
C THR A 120 -0.76 11.28 2.33
N VAL A 121 -0.82 10.20 3.13
CA VAL A 121 -1.62 10.21 4.38
C VAL A 121 -1.02 11.20 5.38
N GLN A 122 0.30 11.23 5.52
CA GLN A 122 1.00 12.14 6.45
C GLN A 122 0.64 13.62 6.22
N GLY A 123 0.23 13.99 5.01
CA GLY A 123 -0.02 15.38 4.62
C GLY A 123 1.21 16.07 4.05
N ARG A 124 2.17 15.32 3.51
CA ARG A 124 3.30 15.92 2.79
C ARG A 124 2.78 16.76 1.60
N PRO A 125 3.46 17.87 1.28
CA PRO A 125 4.71 18.39 1.86
C PRO A 125 4.50 19.23 3.14
N TYR A 126 3.25 19.55 3.50
CA TYR A 126 2.91 20.26 4.72
C TYR A 126 3.00 19.32 5.95
N ALA A 127 1.92 19.15 6.69
CA ALA A 127 1.81 18.20 7.79
C ALA A 127 0.32 17.80 8.01
N THR A 128 0.04 17.17 9.14
CA THR A 128 -1.26 16.54 9.43
C THR A 128 -2.40 17.55 9.48
N GLU A 129 -2.10 18.81 9.82
CA GLU A 129 -3.07 19.90 9.95
C GLU A 129 -3.81 20.20 8.64
N THR A 130 -3.21 19.94 7.48
CA THR A 130 -3.89 20.08 6.18
C THR A 130 -4.06 18.75 5.44
N ALA A 131 -3.87 17.63 6.14
CA ALA A 131 -4.09 16.29 5.60
C ALA A 131 -5.58 15.94 5.59
N PHE A 132 -5.94 14.96 4.77
CA PHE A 132 -7.35 14.53 4.64
C PHE A 132 -7.88 13.84 5.90
N SER A 133 -7.02 13.35 6.78
CA SER A 133 -7.43 12.86 8.12
C SER A 133 -8.02 14.00 8.97
N THR A 134 -7.40 15.17 8.94
CA THR A 134 -7.89 16.35 9.67
C THR A 134 -9.18 16.87 9.06
N TRP A 135 -9.27 16.94 7.74
CA TRP A 135 -10.51 17.33 7.07
C TRP A 135 -11.66 16.34 7.35
N LEU A 136 -11.38 15.03 7.38
CA LEU A 136 -12.35 14.03 7.80
C LEU A 136 -12.80 14.25 9.25
N ARG A 137 -11.87 14.46 10.19
CA ARG A 137 -12.21 14.73 11.60
C ARG A 137 -13.16 15.92 11.73
N LEU A 138 -12.82 17.04 11.09
CA LEU A 138 -13.67 18.25 11.12
C LEU A 138 -15.06 17.99 10.53
N TRP A 139 -15.17 17.17 9.49
CA TRP A 139 -16.47 16.76 8.94
C TRP A 139 -17.29 15.96 9.95
N LEU A 140 -16.69 14.95 10.59
CA LEU A 140 -17.37 14.10 11.56
C LEU A 140 -17.84 14.90 12.78
N GLU A 141 -16.96 15.71 13.38
CA GLU A 141 -17.28 16.58 14.53
C GLU A 141 -18.35 17.64 14.18
N SER A 142 -18.38 18.13 12.94
CA SER A 142 -19.39 19.10 12.50
C SER A 142 -20.74 18.47 12.23
N ALA A 143 -20.77 17.19 11.86
CA ALA A 143 -21.97 16.44 11.55
C ALA A 143 -22.62 15.83 12.79
N ASP A 144 -21.81 15.46 13.78
CA ASP A 144 -22.24 14.73 14.96
C ASP A 144 -21.48 15.20 16.20
N SER A 145 -22.22 15.74 17.18
CA SER A 145 -21.69 16.20 18.46
C SER A 145 -21.93 15.21 19.60
N ASP A 146 -22.59 14.07 19.33
CA ASP A 146 -22.90 13.07 20.36
C ASP A 146 -21.70 12.15 20.63
N PHE A 147 -20.74 12.10 19.70
CA PHE A 147 -19.51 11.33 19.81
C PHE A 147 -18.27 12.21 19.71
N GLU A 148 -17.24 11.82 20.45
CA GLU A 148 -15.87 12.33 20.27
C GLU A 148 -15.18 11.54 19.16
N TYR A 149 -14.53 12.23 18.23
CA TYR A 149 -13.88 11.62 17.08
C TYR A 149 -12.36 11.66 17.19
N GLU A 150 -11.76 10.50 17.41
CA GLU A 150 -10.32 10.32 17.32
C GLU A 150 -9.98 9.84 15.91
N VAL A 151 -9.46 10.72 15.05
CA VAL A 151 -8.99 10.37 13.70
C VAL A 151 -7.46 10.43 13.68
N ILE A 152 -6.82 9.28 13.87
CA ILE A 152 -5.37 9.14 14.05
C ILE A 152 -4.69 8.99 12.70
N ASN A 153 -3.70 9.85 12.43
CA ASN A 153 -2.91 9.79 11.21
C ASN A 153 -1.67 8.90 11.37
N CYS A 154 -1.64 7.76 10.67
CA CYS A 154 -0.51 6.84 10.64
C CYS A 154 0.25 6.89 9.32
N GLY A 155 0.39 8.08 8.74
CA GLY A 155 1.08 8.31 7.46
C GLY A 155 2.60 8.32 7.61
N GLY A 156 3.29 7.37 6.95
CA GLY A 156 4.75 7.26 6.95
C GLY A 156 5.40 7.71 5.65
N THR A 157 6.40 8.59 5.71
CA THR A 157 7.20 8.99 4.53
C THR A 157 7.90 7.77 3.95
N SER A 158 7.71 7.54 2.65
CA SER A 158 8.25 6.39 1.90
C SER A 158 7.74 5.01 2.35
N TYR A 159 6.66 4.94 3.15
CA TYR A 159 6.09 3.65 3.58
C TYR A 159 5.29 2.99 2.44
N ALA A 160 5.68 1.76 2.12
CA ALA A 160 4.99 0.87 1.19
C ALA A 160 4.00 -0.06 1.92
N SER A 161 3.11 -0.70 1.15
CA SER A 161 2.00 -1.53 1.61
C SER A 161 2.37 -2.60 2.65
N TYR A 162 3.52 -3.25 2.52
CA TYR A 162 3.97 -4.29 3.45
C TYR A 162 4.37 -3.73 4.83
N ARG A 163 4.89 -2.50 4.89
CA ARG A 163 5.11 -1.79 6.17
C ARG A 163 3.78 -1.33 6.75
N ILE A 164 2.83 -0.89 5.92
CA ILE A 164 1.49 -0.50 6.36
C ILE A 164 0.70 -1.69 6.93
N ALA A 165 0.83 -2.88 6.35
CA ALA A 165 0.20 -4.09 6.87
C ALA A 165 0.67 -4.44 8.29
N LYS A 166 1.90 -4.05 8.68
CA LYS A 166 2.42 -4.20 10.04
C LYS A 166 1.87 -3.17 11.00
N ILE A 167 1.77 -1.92 10.55
CA ILE A 167 1.09 -0.87 11.33
C ILE A 167 -0.37 -1.27 11.57
N LEU A 168 -1.04 -1.87 10.59
CA LEU A 168 -2.39 -2.42 10.80
C LEU A 168 -2.41 -3.42 11.96
N ASP A 169 -1.48 -4.39 11.98
CA ASP A 169 -1.44 -5.42 13.02
C ASP A 169 -1.28 -4.80 14.43
N GLU A 170 -0.54 -3.70 14.55
CA GLU A 170 -0.42 -2.91 15.79
C GLU A 170 -1.71 -2.17 16.14
N VAL A 171 -2.28 -1.38 15.21
CA VAL A 171 -3.44 -0.52 15.51
C VAL A 171 -4.71 -1.32 15.83
N LEU A 172 -4.80 -2.59 15.40
CA LEU A 172 -5.87 -3.49 15.81
C LEU A 172 -5.93 -3.71 17.33
N ALA A 173 -4.81 -3.54 18.05
CA ALA A 173 -4.77 -3.62 19.51
C ALA A 173 -5.30 -2.36 20.21
N TYR A 174 -5.55 -1.28 19.47
CA TYR A 174 -5.94 0.02 20.03
C TYR A 174 -7.43 0.33 19.89
N GLU A 175 -8.28 -0.70 19.83
CA GLU A 175 -9.75 -0.59 19.78
C GLU A 175 -10.28 0.34 18.66
N PRO A 176 -9.83 0.16 17.40
CA PRO A 176 -10.34 0.94 16.28
C PRO A 176 -11.82 0.65 16.02
N ASP A 177 -12.56 1.65 15.55
CA ASP A 177 -13.93 1.49 15.03
C ASP A 177 -13.98 1.51 13.49
N ALA A 178 -12.95 2.08 12.84
CA ALA A 178 -12.80 2.04 11.39
C ALA A 178 -11.34 2.22 10.97
N ILE A 179 -11.01 1.72 9.77
CA ILE A 179 -9.72 1.91 9.12
C ILE A 179 -9.93 2.62 7.79
N VAL A 180 -9.12 3.64 7.50
CA VAL A 180 -9.00 4.28 6.19
C VAL A 180 -7.63 3.94 5.62
N LEU A 181 -7.56 3.52 4.35
CA LEU A 181 -6.31 3.13 3.70
C LEU A 181 -6.06 3.90 2.41
N TYR A 182 -4.89 4.54 2.30
CA TYR A 182 -4.35 5.12 1.06
C TYR A 182 -2.89 4.68 0.88
N THR A 183 -2.61 3.81 -0.09
CA THR A 183 -1.25 3.31 -0.33
C THR A 183 -1.01 2.91 -1.80
N GLY A 184 0.26 2.79 -2.20
CA GLY A 184 0.67 2.28 -3.51
C GLY A 184 1.78 3.05 -4.24
N HIS A 185 2.11 4.28 -3.83
CA HIS A 185 3.17 5.07 -4.51
C HIS A 185 4.59 4.58 -4.19
N ASN A 186 4.80 4.04 -2.99
CA ASN A 186 6.13 3.77 -2.45
C ASN A 186 6.62 2.35 -2.72
N GLU A 187 5.88 1.56 -3.51
CA GLU A 187 6.17 0.12 -3.63
C GLU A 187 7.54 -0.14 -4.28
N PHE A 188 8.05 0.75 -5.13
CA PHE A 188 9.34 0.52 -5.81
C PHE A 188 10.54 1.14 -5.09
N LEU A 189 10.35 1.78 -3.94
CA LEU A 189 11.41 2.58 -3.31
C LEU A 189 12.49 1.77 -2.61
N GLU A 190 12.17 0.58 -2.08
CA GLU A 190 13.14 -0.25 -1.36
C GLU A 190 13.59 -1.44 -2.23
N ASP A 191 14.90 -1.68 -2.22
CA ASP A 191 15.51 -2.78 -2.96
C ASP A 191 15.12 -4.14 -2.34
N ARG A 192 14.56 -5.03 -3.16
CA ARG A 192 13.98 -6.30 -2.74
C ARG A 192 14.26 -7.39 -3.77
N THR A 193 14.65 -8.57 -3.28
CA THR A 193 14.91 -9.75 -4.13
C THR A 193 13.71 -10.70 -4.14
N TYR A 194 13.16 -10.98 -5.34
CA TYR A 194 11.97 -11.85 -5.51
C TYR A 194 12.27 -13.28 -5.97
N ALA A 195 13.55 -13.62 -6.19
CA ALA A 195 13.97 -14.90 -6.76
C ALA A 195 13.41 -16.12 -5.99
N HIS A 196 13.40 -16.07 -4.66
CA HIS A 196 12.99 -17.19 -3.81
C HIS A 196 11.47 -17.45 -3.80
N VAL A 197 10.64 -16.41 -3.94
CA VAL A 197 9.18 -16.58 -3.92
C VAL A 197 8.65 -17.14 -5.24
N ARG A 198 9.34 -16.87 -6.35
CA ARG A 198 8.99 -17.38 -7.68
C ARG A 198 9.14 -18.90 -7.81
N GLU A 199 10.13 -19.48 -7.13
CA GLU A 199 10.32 -20.94 -7.09
C GLU A 199 9.25 -21.67 -6.26
N MET A 200 8.50 -20.94 -5.40
CA MET A 200 7.43 -21.52 -4.60
C MET A 200 6.12 -21.56 -5.40
N GLY A 201 5.77 -22.75 -5.90
CA GLY A 201 4.45 -23.01 -6.50
C GLY A 201 3.29 -22.64 -5.58
N VAL A 202 2.09 -22.41 -6.13
CA VAL A 202 0.88 -21.96 -5.40
C VAL A 202 0.57 -22.84 -4.18
N VAL A 203 0.70 -24.16 -4.33
CA VAL A 203 0.49 -25.14 -3.25
C VAL A 203 1.54 -24.99 -2.15
N SER A 204 2.80 -24.74 -2.51
CA SER A 204 3.87 -24.51 -1.54
C SER A 204 3.66 -23.20 -0.79
N ARG A 205 3.18 -22.13 -1.45
CA ARG A 205 2.86 -20.86 -0.78
C ARG A 205 1.70 -21.03 0.21
N TRP A 206 0.65 -21.74 -0.18
CA TRP A 206 -0.47 -22.05 0.71
C TRP A 206 -0.03 -22.93 1.90
N ALA A 207 0.76 -23.98 1.65
CA ALA A 207 1.28 -24.86 2.70
C ALA A 207 2.21 -24.11 3.66
N THR A 208 3.04 -23.19 3.16
CA THR A 208 3.88 -22.33 4.01
C THR A 208 3.04 -21.35 4.83
N ALA A 209 2.00 -20.75 4.25
CA ALA A 209 1.11 -19.80 4.93
C ALA A 209 0.20 -20.46 5.99
N VAL A 210 -0.20 -21.72 5.78
CA VAL A 210 -0.91 -22.51 6.80
C VAL A 210 0.07 -23.05 7.83
N GLY A 211 1.23 -23.53 7.39
CA GLY A 211 2.29 -24.04 8.24
C GLY A 211 2.80 -22.98 9.22
N SER A 212 3.01 -21.74 8.78
CA SER A 212 3.46 -20.64 9.64
C SER A 212 2.49 -20.28 10.77
N LYS A 213 1.24 -20.79 10.76
CA LYS A 213 0.30 -20.67 11.87
C LYS A 213 0.54 -21.66 13.01
N LEU A 214 1.39 -22.66 12.80
CA LEU A 214 1.82 -23.62 13.82
C LEU A 214 3.11 -23.11 14.46
N HIS A 215 3.13 -22.98 15.79
CA HIS A 215 4.34 -22.56 16.52
C HIS A 215 5.49 -23.53 16.29
N THR A 216 5.18 -24.82 16.10
CA THR A 216 6.16 -25.85 15.77
C THR A 216 6.86 -25.56 14.43
N VAL A 217 6.13 -25.12 13.42
CA VAL A 217 6.70 -24.79 12.10
C VAL A 217 7.47 -23.47 12.19
N ARG A 218 6.99 -22.47 12.93
CA ARG A 218 7.74 -21.22 13.19
C ARG A 218 9.06 -21.49 13.91
N TRP A 219 9.03 -22.37 14.92
CA TRP A 219 10.20 -22.81 15.67
C TRP A 219 11.18 -23.59 14.80
N VAL A 220 10.71 -24.47 13.92
CA VAL A 220 11.59 -25.14 12.95
C VAL A 220 12.14 -24.13 11.94
N GLN A 221 11.30 -23.24 11.43
CA GLN A 221 11.70 -22.19 10.47
C GLN A 221 12.73 -21.24 11.06
N SER A 222 12.69 -20.90 12.35
CA SER A 222 13.69 -20.01 12.96
C SER A 222 15.12 -20.57 12.84
N PHE A 223 15.30 -21.89 12.83
CA PHE A 223 16.60 -22.52 12.55
C PHE A 223 17.01 -22.46 11.07
N PHE A 224 16.06 -22.39 10.14
CA PHE A 224 16.31 -22.37 8.68
C PHE A 224 16.30 -20.96 8.05
N VAL A 225 15.70 -19.96 8.70
CA VAL A 225 15.65 -18.56 8.24
C VAL A 225 17.05 -17.95 8.16
N ALA A 226 18.01 -18.42 8.96
CA ALA A 226 19.42 -18.05 8.86
C ALA A 226 20.09 -18.43 7.51
N SER A 227 19.46 -19.28 6.69
CA SER A 227 20.08 -19.88 5.49
C SER A 227 19.59 -19.33 4.14
N LYS A 228 18.55 -18.48 4.08
CA LYS A 228 18.04 -17.95 2.79
C LYS A 228 18.08 -16.42 2.74
N ARG A 229 18.75 -15.88 1.71
CA ARG A 229 18.86 -14.44 1.40
C ARG A 229 17.48 -13.80 1.18
N ARG A 230 16.83 -13.33 2.26
CA ARG A 230 15.74 -12.35 2.21
C ARG A 230 16.31 -10.98 2.54
N THR A 231 15.69 -9.92 2.02
CA THR A 231 15.99 -8.57 2.49
C THR A 231 15.34 -8.40 3.87
N GLU A 232 16.15 -8.17 4.90
CA GLU A 232 15.68 -7.76 6.23
C GLU A 232 15.46 -6.25 6.22
N LEU A 233 14.24 -5.81 6.55
CA LEU A 233 13.89 -4.40 6.59
C LEU A 233 14.13 -3.85 8.00
N THR A 234 14.88 -2.75 8.06
CA THR A 234 15.07 -2.03 9.33
C THR A 234 13.85 -1.15 9.66
N ALA A 235 13.77 -0.70 10.92
CA ALA A 235 12.76 0.26 11.36
C ALA A 235 12.81 1.60 10.58
N LYS A 236 13.99 1.96 10.07
CA LYS A 236 14.20 3.11 9.17
C LYS A 236 13.89 2.67 7.73
N VAL A 237 13.17 3.50 6.99
CA VAL A 237 13.04 3.29 5.53
C VAL A 237 14.35 3.72 4.88
N ASP A 238 14.94 2.82 4.08
CA ASP A 238 16.15 3.08 3.29
C ASP A 238 15.80 2.93 1.82
N THR A 239 15.55 4.07 1.15
CA THR A 239 15.13 4.03 -0.25
C THR A 239 16.34 3.93 -1.17
N ILE A 240 16.14 3.34 -2.35
CA ILE A 240 17.17 3.25 -3.40
C ILE A 240 17.70 4.65 -3.75
N LEU A 241 16.82 5.67 -3.79
CA LEU A 241 17.20 7.05 -4.11
C LEU A 241 18.02 7.75 -3.01
N ASP A 242 17.98 7.26 -1.77
CA ASP A 242 18.82 7.80 -0.69
C ASP A 242 20.29 7.37 -0.82
N ARG A 243 20.57 6.37 -1.65
CA ARG A 243 21.92 5.80 -1.84
C ARG A 243 22.66 6.57 -2.94
N PRO A 244 24.00 6.72 -2.83
CA PRO A 244 24.81 7.25 -3.93
C PRO A 244 24.58 6.45 -5.22
N GLY A 245 24.25 7.13 -6.33
CA GLY A 245 23.93 6.46 -7.59
C GLY A 245 22.55 5.78 -7.62
N GLY A 246 21.65 6.14 -6.69
CA GLY A 246 20.34 5.51 -6.53
C GLY A 246 19.49 5.57 -7.80
N LEU A 247 19.39 6.74 -8.43
CA LEU A 247 18.65 6.90 -9.68
C LEU A 247 19.27 6.05 -10.81
N GLU A 248 20.59 6.00 -10.89
CA GLU A 248 21.36 5.20 -11.86
C GLU A 248 21.12 3.70 -11.68
N SER A 249 20.90 3.23 -10.44
CA SER A 249 20.66 1.82 -10.14
C SER A 249 19.32 1.28 -10.63
N TYR A 250 18.30 2.13 -10.80
CA TYR A 250 17.02 1.72 -11.38
C TYR A 250 17.21 1.27 -12.84
N GLN A 251 16.80 0.05 -13.18
CA GLN A 251 16.84 -0.44 -14.55
C GLN A 251 15.50 -1.05 -14.92
N ARG A 252 15.16 -1.05 -16.20
CA ARG A 252 13.96 -1.71 -16.70
C ARG A 252 14.09 -3.22 -16.45
N ASP A 253 13.40 -3.67 -15.42
CA ASP A 253 13.29 -5.08 -15.06
C ASP A 253 11.80 -5.45 -14.91
N PRO A 254 11.16 -5.95 -15.99
CA PRO A 254 9.76 -6.36 -15.95
C PRO A 254 9.49 -7.53 -14.98
N ILE A 255 10.52 -8.33 -14.65
CA ILE A 255 10.37 -9.45 -13.71
C ILE A 255 10.31 -8.90 -12.29
N TRP A 256 11.24 -8.01 -11.93
CA TRP A 256 11.23 -7.33 -10.64
C TRP A 256 9.96 -6.50 -10.46
N GLN A 257 9.56 -5.74 -11.48
CA GLN A 257 8.33 -4.93 -11.45
C GLN A 257 7.09 -5.78 -11.14
N ARG A 258 6.89 -6.89 -11.86
CA ARG A 258 5.77 -7.82 -11.58
C ARG A 258 5.85 -8.43 -10.18
N GLY A 259 7.05 -8.66 -9.67
CA GLY A 259 7.27 -9.14 -8.30
C GLY A 259 6.80 -8.12 -7.26
N VAL A 260 7.16 -6.84 -7.44
CA VAL A 260 6.72 -5.71 -6.60
C VAL A 260 5.19 -5.59 -6.63
N GLU A 261 4.58 -5.59 -7.82
CA GLU A 261 3.14 -5.46 -8.00
C GLU A 261 2.37 -6.63 -7.37
N GLY A 262 2.89 -7.86 -7.49
CA GLY A 262 2.34 -9.04 -6.84
C GLY A 262 2.46 -9.02 -5.31
N HIS A 263 3.55 -8.49 -4.76
CA HIS A 263 3.71 -8.27 -3.33
C HIS A 263 2.72 -7.22 -2.82
N PHE A 264 2.56 -6.10 -3.53
CA PHE A 264 1.55 -5.09 -3.22
C PHE A 264 0.15 -5.71 -3.10
N ALA A 265 -0.28 -6.48 -4.11
CA ALA A 265 -1.58 -7.14 -4.08
C ALA A 265 -1.72 -8.10 -2.87
N THR A 266 -0.66 -8.83 -2.53
CA THR A 266 -0.65 -9.73 -1.37
C THR A 266 -0.78 -8.95 -0.05
N SER A 267 -0.04 -7.84 0.11
CA SER A 267 -0.10 -6.98 1.29
C SER A 267 -1.49 -6.35 1.46
N LEU A 268 -2.08 -5.90 0.35
CA LEU A 268 -3.40 -5.28 0.36
C LEU A 268 -4.50 -6.30 0.71
N GLU A 269 -4.40 -7.52 0.18
CA GLU A 269 -5.30 -8.62 0.53
C GLU A 269 -5.15 -9.04 2.01
N LYS A 270 -3.93 -8.99 2.56
CA LYS A 270 -3.71 -9.19 4.01
C LYS A 270 -4.45 -8.12 4.82
N ILE A 271 -4.32 -6.85 4.47
CA ILE A 271 -5.01 -5.74 5.14
C ILE A 271 -6.54 -5.95 5.12
N ALA A 272 -7.11 -6.16 3.94
CA ALA A 272 -8.54 -6.41 3.74
C ALA A 272 -9.05 -7.61 4.55
N LYS A 273 -8.27 -8.69 4.61
CA LYS A 273 -8.62 -9.89 5.37
C LYS A 273 -8.59 -9.63 6.87
N ARG A 274 -7.55 -8.95 7.37
CA ARG A 274 -7.36 -8.69 8.80
C ARG A 274 -8.41 -7.74 9.36
N THR A 275 -8.80 -6.69 8.63
CA THR A 275 -9.89 -5.81 9.05
C THR A 275 -11.22 -6.57 9.09
N ARG A 276 -11.52 -7.40 8.08
CA ARG A 276 -12.73 -8.24 8.07
C ARG A 276 -12.74 -9.28 9.19
N GLU A 277 -11.61 -9.89 9.50
CA GLU A 277 -11.49 -10.86 10.62
C GLU A 277 -11.73 -10.22 12.00
N ASN A 278 -11.61 -8.89 12.11
CA ASN A 278 -11.90 -8.13 13.34
C ASN A 278 -13.22 -7.35 13.25
N ASP A 279 -14.06 -7.64 12.26
CA ASP A 279 -15.36 -6.98 12.03
C ASP A 279 -15.28 -5.44 11.91
N LEU A 280 -14.16 -4.93 11.36
CA LEU A 280 -13.92 -3.50 11.20
C LEU A 280 -14.30 -2.99 9.80
N PRO A 281 -15.05 -1.89 9.69
CA PRO A 281 -15.18 -1.12 8.46
C PRO A 281 -13.79 -0.70 7.95
N LEU A 282 -13.51 -1.05 6.70
CA LEU A 282 -12.36 -0.57 5.95
C LEU A 282 -12.85 0.31 4.80
N ILE A 283 -12.27 1.49 4.63
CA ILE A 283 -12.48 2.34 3.46
C ILE A 283 -11.13 2.47 2.74
N MET A 284 -11.13 2.25 1.43
CA MET A 284 -9.92 2.35 0.61
C MET A 284 -10.00 3.54 -0.34
N CYS A 285 -8.86 4.20 -0.54
CA CYS A 285 -8.68 5.21 -1.56
C CYS A 285 -7.80 4.67 -2.69
N VAL A 286 -8.20 4.89 -3.94
CA VAL A 286 -7.36 4.57 -5.10
C VAL A 286 -6.18 5.54 -5.14
N PRO A 287 -4.91 5.08 -5.17
CA PRO A 287 -3.78 5.99 -5.27
C PRO A 287 -3.84 6.78 -6.60
N VAL A 288 -3.66 8.08 -6.51
CA VAL A 288 -3.73 9.02 -7.62
C VAL A 288 -2.42 9.80 -7.75
N SER A 289 -2.06 10.18 -8.96
CA SER A 289 -0.84 10.93 -9.27
C SER A 289 -1.11 11.97 -10.33
N ASP A 290 -0.31 13.04 -10.34
CA ASP A 290 -0.29 13.96 -11.48
C ASP A 290 0.32 13.26 -12.70
N LEU A 291 -0.45 13.22 -13.78
CA LEU A 291 -0.05 12.65 -15.06
C LEU A 291 0.54 13.70 -16.01
N VAL A 292 0.19 14.98 -15.82
CA VAL A 292 0.34 16.04 -16.82
C VAL A 292 1.58 16.89 -16.58
N ASN A 293 1.90 17.26 -15.33
CA ASN A 293 3.09 18.05 -15.01
C ASN A 293 4.24 17.21 -14.47
N THR A 294 4.11 15.88 -14.50
CA THR A 294 5.13 14.96 -14.00
C THR A 294 5.72 14.12 -15.14
N PRO A 295 6.85 14.54 -15.72
CA PRO A 295 7.61 13.71 -16.65
C PRO A 295 8.15 12.45 -15.97
N PRO A 296 8.54 11.42 -16.73
CA PRO A 296 9.20 10.25 -16.17
C PRO A 296 10.50 10.64 -15.43
N PHE A 297 10.75 10.03 -14.28
CA PHE A 297 11.95 10.26 -13.47
C PHE A 297 13.19 9.64 -14.11
N LYS A 298 13.02 8.49 -14.77
CA LYS A 298 14.10 7.87 -15.53
C LYS A 298 13.58 7.25 -16.82
N ILE A 299 14.30 7.51 -17.90
CA ILE A 299 14.06 6.95 -19.22
C ILE A 299 15.19 6.00 -19.55
N GLN A 300 14.84 4.84 -20.10
CA GLN A 300 15.78 3.89 -20.68
C GLN A 300 15.20 3.46 -22.03
N THR A 301 16.00 3.56 -23.09
CA THR A 301 15.67 2.98 -24.39
C THR A 301 15.92 1.48 -24.35
N ARG A 302 15.26 0.71 -25.21
CA ARG A 302 15.70 -0.68 -25.46
C ARG A 302 17.17 -0.70 -25.89
N SER A 303 17.88 -1.80 -25.65
CA SER A 303 19.33 -1.92 -25.90
C SER A 303 19.69 -2.85 -27.07
N ASP A 304 18.68 -3.48 -27.67
CA ASP A 304 18.78 -4.48 -28.72
C ASP A 304 18.44 -3.90 -30.10
N TRP A 305 18.97 -2.71 -30.40
CA TRP A 305 18.80 -2.04 -31.69
C TRP A 305 19.79 -2.58 -32.73
N THR A 306 19.33 -2.69 -33.98
CA THR A 306 20.23 -2.62 -35.14
C THR A 306 20.67 -1.17 -35.40
N GLU A 307 21.78 -0.97 -36.10
CA GLU A 307 22.28 0.39 -36.43
C GLU A 307 21.25 1.21 -37.23
N ASP A 308 20.53 0.58 -38.17
CA ASP A 308 19.48 1.23 -38.95
C ASP A 308 18.30 1.66 -38.09
N GLU A 309 17.84 0.80 -37.18
CA GLU A 309 16.77 1.15 -36.26
C GLU A 309 17.20 2.26 -35.30
N GLU A 310 18.44 2.22 -34.77
CA GLU A 310 18.94 3.27 -33.88
C GLU A 310 19.00 4.63 -34.60
N ASN A 311 19.51 4.65 -35.83
CA ASN A 311 19.57 5.87 -36.64
C ASN A 311 18.17 6.41 -36.98
N ARG A 312 17.22 5.53 -37.27
CA ARG A 312 15.82 5.89 -37.52
C ARG A 312 15.17 6.48 -36.25
N PHE A 313 15.34 5.82 -35.11
CA PHE A 313 14.84 6.34 -33.83
C PHE A 313 15.45 7.70 -33.50
N ARG A 314 16.77 7.85 -33.64
CA ARG A 314 17.48 9.11 -33.37
C ARG A 314 16.96 10.25 -34.25
N SER A 315 16.68 9.96 -35.52
CA SER A 315 16.13 10.92 -36.48
C SER A 315 14.69 11.32 -36.13
N ALA A 316 13.83 10.35 -35.83
CA ALA A 316 12.46 10.61 -35.38
C ALA A 316 12.46 11.41 -34.05
N TRP A 317 13.28 11.01 -33.09
CA TRP A 317 13.43 11.70 -31.80
C TRP A 317 13.87 13.15 -32.00
N SER A 318 14.85 13.40 -32.85
CA SER A 318 15.33 14.76 -33.15
C SER A 318 14.21 15.65 -33.70
N ILE A 319 13.35 15.13 -34.58
CA ILE A 319 12.20 15.87 -35.11
C ILE A 319 11.15 16.09 -34.02
N ALA A 320 10.90 15.08 -33.20
CA ALA A 320 9.87 15.10 -32.16
C ALA A 320 10.22 16.10 -31.02
N SER A 321 11.49 16.16 -30.63
CA SER A 321 11.99 17.04 -29.56
C SER A 321 12.22 18.49 -29.99
N ASP A 322 12.28 18.77 -31.29
CA ASP A 322 12.52 20.11 -31.84
C ASP A 322 11.26 20.99 -31.70
N SER A 323 11.30 21.96 -30.78
CA SER A 323 10.20 22.87 -30.48
C SER A 323 9.87 23.83 -31.63
N ASP A 324 10.77 24.03 -32.58
CA ASP A 324 10.56 24.90 -33.74
C ASP A 324 9.72 24.20 -34.83
N ARG A 325 9.53 22.88 -34.72
CA ARG A 325 8.65 22.10 -35.60
C ARG A 325 7.19 22.28 -35.22
N SER A 326 6.32 22.20 -36.23
CA SER A 326 4.88 22.27 -35.99
C SER A 326 4.41 21.13 -35.08
N PRO A 327 3.41 21.35 -34.21
CA PRO A 327 2.91 20.32 -33.30
C PRO A 327 2.52 19.02 -34.00
N SER A 328 1.91 19.09 -35.20
CA SER A 328 1.53 17.88 -35.95
C SER A 328 2.75 17.07 -36.40
N ARG A 329 3.81 17.73 -36.90
CA ARG A 329 5.07 17.04 -37.27
C ARG A 329 5.72 16.36 -36.07
N ARG A 330 5.69 17.01 -34.91
CA ARG A 330 6.24 16.46 -33.66
C ARG A 330 5.44 15.26 -33.18
N ILE A 331 4.11 15.34 -33.25
CA ILE A 331 3.19 14.23 -32.91
C ILE A 331 3.48 13.00 -33.78
N ASP A 332 3.58 13.18 -35.10
CA ASP A 332 3.85 12.07 -36.02
C ASP A 332 5.23 11.45 -35.76
N ALA A 333 6.24 12.27 -35.46
CA ALA A 333 7.58 11.79 -35.11
C ALA A 333 7.62 11.07 -33.75
N PHE A 334 6.86 11.51 -32.74
CA PHE A 334 6.73 10.77 -31.49
C PHE A 334 6.00 9.44 -31.69
N ARG A 335 4.98 9.38 -32.54
CA ARG A 335 4.33 8.11 -32.90
C ARG A 335 5.32 7.16 -33.56
N GLU A 336 6.16 7.64 -34.48
CA GLU A 336 7.23 6.83 -35.05
C GLU A 336 8.22 6.32 -33.98
N CYS A 337 8.61 7.15 -33.01
CA CYS A 337 9.43 6.70 -31.88
C CYS A 337 8.75 5.55 -31.11
N LEU A 338 7.45 5.66 -30.86
CA LEU A 338 6.66 4.69 -30.11
C LEU A 338 6.33 3.42 -30.90
N GLU A 339 6.32 3.47 -32.24
CA GLU A 339 6.26 2.25 -33.06
C GLU A 339 7.52 1.40 -32.88
N MET A 340 8.68 2.03 -32.64
CA MET A 340 9.96 1.35 -32.49
C MET A 340 10.27 0.92 -31.06
N ASP A 341 9.93 1.75 -30.07
CA ASP A 341 10.01 1.44 -28.64
C ASP A 341 8.72 1.90 -27.93
N PRO A 342 7.67 1.04 -27.92
CA PRO A 342 6.41 1.36 -27.25
C PRO A 342 6.56 1.68 -25.75
N ALA A 343 7.59 1.12 -25.12
CA ALA A 343 7.88 1.30 -23.70
C ALA A 343 8.72 2.55 -23.41
N HIS A 344 8.99 3.40 -24.40
CA HIS A 344 9.78 4.60 -24.19
C HIS A 344 8.98 5.65 -23.41
N ALA A 345 9.22 5.73 -22.09
CA ALA A 345 8.47 6.62 -21.19
C ALA A 345 8.51 8.10 -21.62
N GLY A 346 9.67 8.58 -22.10
CA GLY A 346 9.83 9.96 -22.56
C GLY A 346 8.97 10.33 -23.77
N ALA A 347 8.94 9.47 -24.81
CA ALA A 347 8.11 9.66 -25.99
C ALA A 347 6.61 9.59 -25.65
N ASN A 348 6.22 8.63 -24.80
CA ASN A 348 4.85 8.54 -24.28
C ASN A 348 4.44 9.84 -23.56
N TYR A 349 5.28 10.35 -22.66
CA TYR A 349 4.98 11.58 -21.94
C TYR A 349 4.88 12.79 -22.88
N ALA A 350 5.86 12.97 -23.75
CA ALA A 350 5.91 14.12 -24.64
C ALA A 350 4.74 14.13 -25.64
N LEU A 351 4.38 12.97 -26.19
CA LEU A 351 3.20 12.83 -27.04
C LEU A 351 1.90 13.10 -26.26
N GLY A 352 1.75 12.48 -25.09
CA GLY A 352 0.60 12.69 -24.22
C GLY A 352 0.42 14.16 -23.84
N ARG A 353 1.53 14.85 -23.53
CA ARG A 353 1.54 16.29 -23.21
C ARG A 353 1.12 17.14 -24.40
N LEU A 354 1.66 16.89 -25.60
CA LEU A 354 1.29 17.62 -26.80
C LEU A 354 -0.20 17.46 -27.15
N LEU A 355 -0.75 16.26 -26.95
CA LEU A 355 -2.17 15.98 -27.16
C LEU A 355 -3.03 16.69 -26.11
N TYR A 356 -2.62 16.65 -24.84
CA TYR A 356 -3.31 17.35 -23.75
C TYR A 356 -3.37 18.87 -24.00
N ASP A 357 -2.24 19.48 -24.37
CA ASP A 357 -2.16 20.93 -24.64
C ASP A 357 -2.99 21.34 -25.87
N ARG A 358 -3.38 20.38 -26.73
CA ARG A 358 -4.30 20.59 -27.87
C ARG A 358 -5.77 20.36 -27.53
N GLY A 359 -6.06 19.84 -26.33
CA GLY A 359 -7.41 19.47 -25.89
C GLY A 359 -7.85 18.07 -26.28
N ASP A 360 -6.94 17.22 -26.76
CA ASP A 360 -7.22 15.83 -27.12
C ASP A 360 -7.07 14.91 -25.88
N SER A 361 -7.76 15.23 -24.78
CA SER A 361 -7.58 14.58 -23.46
C SER A 361 -7.76 13.06 -23.49
N GLU A 362 -8.69 12.54 -24.30
CA GLU A 362 -8.92 11.09 -24.44
C GLU A 362 -7.68 10.34 -24.94
N GLN A 363 -7.02 10.85 -26.00
CA GLN A 363 -5.79 10.27 -26.51
C GLN A 363 -4.61 10.56 -25.58
N ALA A 364 -4.53 11.79 -25.07
CA ALA A 364 -3.47 12.21 -24.16
C ALA A 364 -3.35 11.28 -22.95
N ARG A 365 -4.50 10.96 -22.33
CA ARG A 365 -4.60 10.10 -21.15
C ARG A 365 -3.89 8.75 -21.34
N GLN A 366 -4.06 8.12 -22.50
CA GLN A 366 -3.46 6.81 -22.78
C GLN A 366 -1.93 6.88 -22.73
N TYR A 367 -1.35 7.88 -23.41
CA TYR A 367 0.10 8.06 -23.46
C TYR A 367 0.66 8.57 -22.12
N LEU A 368 -0.04 9.43 -21.39
CA LEU A 368 0.39 9.88 -20.07
C LEU A 368 0.39 8.73 -19.03
N ILE A 369 -0.62 7.85 -19.08
CA ILE A 369 -0.65 6.62 -18.26
C ILE A 369 0.52 5.70 -18.64
N ALA A 370 0.75 5.47 -19.93
CA ALA A 370 1.87 4.65 -20.41
C ALA A 370 3.23 5.23 -19.97
N ALA A 371 3.39 6.56 -20.00
CA ALA A 371 4.60 7.22 -19.53
C ALA A 371 4.88 6.96 -18.05
N ARG A 372 3.85 7.02 -17.20
CA ARG A 372 3.95 6.67 -15.77
C ARG A 372 4.31 5.20 -15.58
N ASP A 373 3.64 4.30 -16.30
CA ASP A 373 3.82 2.85 -16.13
C ASP A 373 5.16 2.33 -16.68
N HIS A 374 5.75 3.05 -17.65
CA HIS A 374 7.05 2.74 -18.23
C HIS A 374 8.23 3.52 -17.63
N ASP A 375 7.96 4.38 -16.63
CA ASP A 375 8.99 5.07 -15.88
C ASP A 375 9.94 4.06 -15.23
N VAL A 376 11.23 4.19 -15.48
CA VAL A 376 12.23 3.23 -14.98
C VAL A 376 12.45 3.39 -13.49
N CYS A 377 12.14 4.57 -12.94
CA CYS A 377 12.13 4.84 -11.51
C CYS A 377 10.68 5.10 -11.07
N PRO A 378 9.89 4.06 -10.77
CA PRO A 378 8.46 4.22 -10.56
C PRO A 378 8.16 4.80 -9.17
N LEU A 379 8.12 6.13 -9.06
CA LEU A 379 7.72 6.86 -7.84
C LEU A 379 6.20 7.11 -7.77
N ARG A 380 5.44 6.59 -8.75
CA ARG A 380 3.99 6.68 -8.86
C ARG A 380 3.41 5.27 -8.92
N ALA A 381 2.19 5.09 -8.38
CA ALA A 381 1.51 3.81 -8.45
C ALA A 381 1.23 3.45 -9.91
N THR A 382 1.70 2.29 -10.37
CA THR A 382 1.47 1.80 -11.74
C THR A 382 0.01 1.43 -11.96
N SER A 383 -0.41 1.26 -13.22
CA SER A 383 -1.76 0.75 -13.51
C SER A 383 -2.03 -0.58 -12.82
N ALA A 384 -1.04 -1.47 -12.71
CA ALA A 384 -1.22 -2.76 -12.03
C ALA A 384 -1.52 -2.60 -10.53
N ILE A 385 -0.87 -1.64 -9.85
CA ILE A 385 -1.17 -1.29 -8.45
C ILE A 385 -2.58 -0.73 -8.34
N VAL A 386 -2.95 0.25 -9.19
CA VAL A 386 -4.29 0.86 -9.22
C VAL A 386 -5.37 -0.21 -9.42
N GLN A 387 -5.19 -1.10 -10.40
CA GLN A 387 -6.15 -2.17 -10.69
C GLN A 387 -6.22 -3.20 -9.56
N SER A 388 -5.10 -3.53 -8.91
CA SER A 388 -5.10 -4.40 -7.74
C SER A 388 -5.91 -3.82 -6.59
N THR A 389 -5.81 -2.51 -6.34
CA THR A 389 -6.64 -1.81 -5.35
C THR A 389 -8.12 -1.94 -5.67
N LYS A 390 -8.53 -1.65 -6.92
CA LYS A 390 -9.93 -1.75 -7.35
C LYS A 390 -10.46 -3.20 -7.22
N ALA A 391 -9.69 -4.17 -7.72
CA ALA A 391 -10.09 -5.58 -7.71
C ALA A 391 -10.20 -6.17 -6.30
N ILE A 392 -9.30 -5.79 -5.39
CA ILE A 392 -9.35 -6.25 -3.98
C ILE A 392 -10.53 -5.60 -3.26
N ALA A 393 -10.77 -4.30 -3.48
CA ALA A 393 -11.93 -3.63 -2.91
C ALA A 393 -13.24 -4.27 -3.37
N GLU A 394 -13.38 -4.55 -4.67
CA GLU A 394 -14.54 -5.26 -5.21
C GLU A 394 -14.71 -6.67 -4.60
N ARG A 395 -13.64 -7.47 -4.59
CA ARG A 395 -13.65 -8.85 -4.07
C ARG A 395 -14.08 -8.92 -2.61
N TYR A 396 -13.64 -7.97 -1.79
CA TYR A 396 -13.93 -7.91 -0.36
C TYR A 396 -15.13 -7.00 -0.03
N GLN A 397 -15.79 -6.43 -1.05
CA GLN A 397 -16.91 -5.50 -0.90
C GLN A 397 -16.57 -4.29 -0.02
N ILE A 398 -15.35 -3.79 -0.16
CA ILE A 398 -14.82 -2.66 0.61
C ILE A 398 -15.26 -1.36 -0.08
N PRO A 399 -15.86 -0.40 0.67
CA PRO A 399 -16.07 0.95 0.17
C PRO A 399 -14.81 1.55 -0.42
N LEU A 400 -14.89 1.97 -1.69
CA LEU A 400 -13.76 2.50 -2.44
C LEU A 400 -14.03 3.96 -2.87
N ILE A 401 -13.07 4.84 -2.61
CA ILE A 401 -13.04 6.20 -3.15
C ILE A 401 -12.15 6.17 -4.39
N ASP A 402 -12.75 6.40 -5.57
CA ASP A 402 -12.01 6.55 -6.83
C ASP A 402 -11.38 7.95 -6.89
N THR A 403 -10.28 8.13 -6.14
CA THR A 403 -9.59 9.41 -6.01
C THR A 403 -9.14 10.01 -7.35
N PRO A 404 -8.71 9.23 -8.36
CA PRO A 404 -8.49 9.76 -9.71
C PRO A 404 -9.68 10.51 -10.29
N THR A 405 -10.89 9.94 -10.22
CA THR A 405 -12.11 10.60 -10.71
C THR A 405 -12.54 11.74 -9.80
N LEU A 406 -12.33 11.60 -8.48
CA LEU A 406 -12.66 12.66 -7.51
C LEU A 406 -11.87 13.95 -7.75
N LEU A 407 -10.64 13.84 -8.25
CA LEU A 407 -9.74 14.97 -8.51
C LEU A 407 -9.73 15.41 -9.98
N ASP A 408 -10.58 14.83 -10.82
CA ASP A 408 -10.83 15.22 -12.20
C ASP A 408 -12.11 16.08 -12.22
N GLU A 409 -11.91 17.39 -12.07
CA GLU A 409 -12.99 18.36 -11.99
C GLU A 409 -12.95 19.36 -13.16
N ARG A 410 -11.82 19.44 -13.88
CA ARG A 410 -11.56 20.47 -14.88
C ARG A 410 -10.92 19.93 -16.14
N ASP A 411 -11.21 20.60 -17.25
CA ASP A 411 -10.59 20.31 -18.53
C ASP A 411 -9.20 20.96 -18.63
N PHE A 412 -8.49 20.68 -19.72
CA PHE A 412 -7.19 21.28 -20.03
C PHE A 412 -7.16 22.83 -20.05
N ARG A 413 -8.32 23.50 -20.21
CA ARG A 413 -8.46 24.97 -20.17
C ARG A 413 -8.84 25.49 -18.78
N GLY A 414 -9.09 24.61 -17.82
CA GLY A 414 -9.50 24.92 -16.47
C GLY A 414 -11.01 25.14 -16.30
N ALA A 415 -11.83 24.90 -17.33
CA ALA A 415 -13.29 24.91 -17.19
C ALA A 415 -13.73 23.73 -16.32
N LEU A 416 -14.82 23.88 -15.54
CA LEU A 416 -15.32 22.84 -14.62
C LEU A 416 -16.02 21.70 -15.38
N ILE A 417 -15.25 20.96 -16.17
CA ILE A 417 -15.67 19.85 -17.01
C ILE A 417 -14.60 18.76 -16.89
N ALA A 418 -14.93 17.65 -16.25
CA ALA A 418 -14.03 16.51 -16.13
C ALA A 418 -13.61 15.97 -17.52
N ASP A 419 -12.33 15.68 -17.70
CA ASP A 419 -11.75 15.20 -18.97
C ASP A 419 -11.06 13.83 -18.85
N GLN A 420 -11.28 13.13 -17.74
CA GLN A 420 -10.73 11.82 -17.38
C GLN A 420 -9.24 11.83 -17.00
N ILE A 421 -8.66 13.01 -16.78
CA ILE A 421 -7.31 13.21 -16.28
C ILE A 421 -7.39 13.98 -14.96
N PRO A 422 -6.81 13.46 -13.86
CA PRO A 422 -6.80 14.20 -12.60
C PRO A 422 -6.19 15.60 -12.75
N ASP A 423 -6.89 16.61 -12.24
CA ASP A 423 -6.51 18.02 -12.35
C ASP A 423 -5.09 18.24 -11.78
N PRO A 424 -4.13 18.75 -12.55
CA PRO A 424 -2.77 18.92 -12.06
C PRO A 424 -2.69 19.92 -10.89
N SER A 425 -3.63 20.87 -10.80
CA SER A 425 -3.76 21.82 -9.69
C SER A 425 -4.20 21.19 -8.36
N ARG A 426 -4.66 19.93 -8.39
CA ARG A 426 -4.99 19.15 -7.19
C ARG A 426 -3.77 18.50 -6.57
N PHE A 427 -2.59 18.69 -7.15
CA PHE A 427 -1.32 18.18 -6.64
C PHE A 427 -0.33 19.34 -6.45
N VAL A 428 0.65 19.12 -5.58
CA VAL A 428 1.81 20.01 -5.43
C VAL A 428 3.08 19.41 -6.00
N ASP A 429 3.06 18.11 -6.30
CA ASP A 429 4.09 17.35 -7.00
C ASP A 429 3.47 16.12 -7.69
N HIS A 430 4.30 15.15 -8.05
CA HIS A 430 3.89 13.90 -8.69
C HIS A 430 2.78 13.09 -8.01
N VAL A 431 2.61 13.14 -6.69
CA VAL A 431 1.66 12.27 -5.96
C VAL A 431 0.96 12.95 -4.79
N HIS A 432 1.51 14.04 -4.24
CA HIS A 432 0.96 14.67 -3.05
C HIS A 432 -0.17 15.63 -3.42
N PRO A 433 -1.39 15.43 -2.89
CA PRO A 433 -2.49 16.36 -3.10
C PRO A 433 -2.16 17.75 -2.53
N SER A 434 -2.68 18.79 -3.18
CA SER A 434 -2.73 20.12 -2.61
C SER A 434 -3.68 20.15 -1.41
N ILE A 435 -3.70 21.25 -0.65
CA ILE A 435 -4.65 21.42 0.46
C ILE A 435 -6.09 21.19 -0.03
N VAL A 436 -6.43 21.69 -1.22
CA VAL A 436 -7.75 21.48 -1.83
C VAL A 436 -7.96 20.01 -2.21
N GLY A 437 -6.94 19.34 -2.77
CA GLY A 437 -7.01 17.90 -3.04
C GLY A 437 -7.26 17.08 -1.77
N HIS A 438 -6.58 17.42 -0.67
CA HIS A 438 -6.83 16.83 0.64
C HIS A 438 -8.25 17.09 1.15
N GLN A 439 -8.78 18.31 0.98
CA GLN A 439 -10.16 18.63 1.36
C GLN A 439 -11.19 17.81 0.57
N ARG A 440 -10.97 17.61 -0.75
CA ARG A 440 -11.81 16.74 -1.58
C ARG A 440 -11.81 15.31 -1.09
N ILE A 441 -10.64 14.75 -0.77
CA ILE A 441 -10.52 13.39 -0.21
C ILE A 441 -11.23 13.29 1.14
N GLY A 442 -11.05 14.28 2.03
CA GLY A 442 -11.72 14.33 3.34
C GLY A 442 -13.24 14.36 3.24
N ALA A 443 -13.79 15.15 2.31
CA ALA A 443 -15.23 15.20 2.05
C ALA A 443 -15.77 13.87 1.50
N ALA A 444 -15.03 13.24 0.57
CA ALA A 444 -15.41 11.93 0.04
C ALA A 444 -15.38 10.83 1.12
N LEU A 445 -14.42 10.90 2.05
CA LEU A 445 -14.38 10.01 3.22
C LEU A 445 -15.59 10.25 4.13
N ALA A 446 -15.93 11.50 4.45
CA ALA A 446 -17.10 11.83 5.26
C ALA A 446 -18.41 11.24 4.66
N GLN A 447 -18.56 11.31 3.34
CA GLN A 447 -19.70 10.67 2.64
C GLN A 447 -19.71 9.15 2.78
N GLN A 448 -18.55 8.49 2.90
CA GLN A 448 -18.51 7.04 3.19
C GLN A 448 -18.91 6.77 4.64
N PHE A 449 -18.50 7.60 5.60
CA PHE A 449 -18.93 7.48 7.00
C PHE A 449 -20.43 7.74 7.18
N GLU A 450 -21.02 8.66 6.42
CA GLU A 450 -22.47 8.82 6.34
C GLU A 450 -23.17 7.54 5.85
N LYS A 451 -22.65 6.92 4.78
CA LYS A 451 -23.18 5.64 4.28
C LYS A 451 -23.02 4.48 5.26
N LEU A 452 -22.01 4.53 6.13
CA LEU A 452 -21.83 3.60 7.24
C LEU A 452 -22.77 3.89 8.43
N GLY A 453 -23.58 4.95 8.35
CA GLY A 453 -24.53 5.35 9.39
C GLY A 453 -23.86 5.99 10.60
N TRP A 454 -22.63 6.50 10.46
CA TRP A 454 -21.94 7.17 11.55
C TRP A 454 -22.49 8.56 11.79
N VAL A 455 -22.70 9.33 10.73
CA VAL A 455 -23.10 10.74 10.78
C VAL A 455 -24.17 11.03 9.73
N GLU A 456 -24.83 12.17 9.85
CA GLU A 456 -25.74 12.70 8.81
C GLU A 456 -25.19 14.03 8.27
N LEU A 457 -24.93 14.10 6.96
CA LEU A 457 -24.41 15.31 6.32
C LEU A 457 -25.58 16.18 5.85
N THR A 458 -25.84 17.25 6.59
CA THR A 458 -26.93 18.21 6.33
C THR A 458 -26.35 19.56 5.89
N GLU A 459 -27.20 20.45 5.36
CA GLU A 459 -26.78 21.83 5.08
C GLU A 459 -26.25 22.54 6.33
N GLN A 460 -26.83 22.26 7.50
CA GLN A 460 -26.38 22.86 8.75
C GLN A 460 -25.01 22.34 9.18
N SER A 461 -24.74 21.03 9.04
CA SER A 461 -23.40 20.51 9.33
C SER A 461 -22.36 20.99 8.34
N ALA A 462 -22.72 21.22 7.07
CA ALA A 462 -21.83 21.85 6.10
C ALA A 462 -21.43 23.28 6.52
N VAL A 463 -22.37 24.10 7.02
CA VAL A 463 -22.06 25.44 7.55
C VAL A 463 -21.16 25.37 8.78
N ARG A 464 -21.41 24.42 9.70
CA ARG A 464 -20.53 24.17 10.86
C ARG A 464 -19.13 23.78 10.43
N TYR A 465 -19.01 22.89 9.46
CA TYR A 465 -17.75 22.46 8.87
C TYR A 465 -16.98 23.64 8.26
N GLU A 466 -17.63 24.49 7.47
CA GLU A 466 -16.97 25.67 6.88
C GLU A 466 -16.41 26.62 7.95
N ASN A 467 -17.13 26.81 9.05
CA ASN A 467 -16.66 27.62 10.17
C ASN A 467 -15.48 26.95 10.89
N ALA A 468 -15.57 25.65 11.15
CA ALA A 468 -14.49 24.87 11.76
C ALA A 468 -13.21 24.88 10.89
N VAL A 469 -13.34 24.80 9.57
CA VAL A 469 -12.22 24.93 8.62
C VAL A 469 -11.59 26.32 8.70
N LYS A 470 -12.40 27.39 8.72
CA LYS A 470 -11.88 28.77 8.84
C LYS A 470 -11.13 28.96 10.15
N GLU A 471 -11.70 28.50 11.25
CA GLU A 471 -11.06 28.56 12.58
C GLU A 471 -9.76 27.76 12.59
N HIS A 472 -9.79 26.53 12.09
CA HIS A 472 -8.62 25.65 12.02
C HIS A 472 -7.48 26.27 11.20
N LEU A 473 -7.79 26.77 10.00
CA LEU A 473 -6.79 27.43 9.15
C LEU A 473 -6.25 28.72 9.76
N SER A 474 -7.04 29.45 10.56
CA SER A 474 -6.59 30.67 11.24
C SER A 474 -5.55 30.40 12.34
N LYS A 475 -5.47 29.16 12.84
CA LYS A 475 -4.46 28.73 13.82
C LYS A 475 -3.11 28.39 13.17
N LEU A 476 -3.06 28.27 11.84
CA LEU A 476 -1.83 27.96 11.11
C LEU A 476 -1.09 29.26 10.78
N ASP A 477 0.15 29.36 11.28
CA ASP A 477 1.03 30.49 11.02
C ASP A 477 1.66 30.43 9.61
N GLN A 478 2.35 31.52 9.22
CA GLN A 478 3.09 31.55 7.96
C GLN A 478 4.21 30.49 7.91
N ASP A 479 4.83 30.19 9.06
CA ASP A 479 5.90 29.22 9.17
C ASP A 479 5.46 27.81 8.76
N TYR A 480 4.21 27.43 9.05
CA TYR A 480 3.60 26.19 8.56
C TYR A 480 3.73 26.06 7.04
N TYR A 481 3.32 27.10 6.32
CA TYR A 481 3.33 27.10 4.86
C TYR A 481 4.75 27.20 4.29
N VAL A 482 5.64 27.98 4.92
CA VAL A 482 7.05 28.09 4.52
C VAL A 482 7.77 26.75 4.67
N ARG A 483 7.60 26.06 5.81
CA ARG A 483 8.15 24.71 6.04
C ARG A 483 7.62 23.70 5.02
N GLY A 484 6.35 23.81 4.65
CA GLY A 484 5.76 23.01 3.58
C GLY A 484 6.47 23.20 2.24
N LYS A 485 6.68 24.47 1.83
CA LYS A 485 7.41 24.80 0.59
C LYS A 485 8.86 24.29 0.60
N GLN A 486 9.56 24.43 1.73
CA GLN A 486 10.93 23.92 1.86
C GLN A 486 11.01 22.40 1.70
N ARG A 487 10.06 21.65 2.30
CA ARG A 487 9.99 20.19 2.14
C ARG A 487 9.65 19.78 0.72
N LEU A 488 8.83 20.55 0.03
CA LEU A 488 8.50 20.33 -1.38
C LEU A 488 9.75 20.47 -2.26
N GLU A 489 10.57 21.49 -2.02
CA GLU A 489 11.83 21.66 -2.76
C GLU A 489 12.82 20.52 -2.47
N GLY A 490 12.95 20.12 -1.21
CA GLY A 490 13.75 18.95 -0.84
C GLY A 490 13.28 17.66 -1.52
N LEU A 491 11.96 17.46 -1.63
CA LEU A 491 11.38 16.33 -2.35
C LEU A 491 11.69 16.41 -3.84
N ARG A 492 11.58 17.58 -4.46
CA ARG A 492 11.94 17.78 -5.88
C ARG A 492 13.38 17.37 -6.15
N LEU A 493 14.33 17.83 -5.33
CA LEU A 493 15.73 17.45 -5.44
C LEU A 493 15.95 15.95 -5.23
N TRP A 494 15.27 15.36 -4.24
CA TRP A 494 15.33 13.91 -3.99
C TRP A 494 14.88 13.09 -5.20
N THR A 495 13.78 13.47 -5.86
CA THR A 495 13.31 12.77 -7.07
C THR A 495 14.27 12.86 -8.26
N MET A 496 15.20 13.82 -8.25
CA MET A 496 16.26 13.97 -9.25
C MET A 496 17.54 13.21 -8.90
N GLY A 497 17.53 12.39 -7.84
CA GLY A 497 18.72 11.69 -7.34
C GLY A 497 19.73 12.62 -6.64
N ARG A 498 19.32 13.84 -6.26
CA ARG A 498 20.17 14.87 -5.65
C ARG A 498 19.95 15.01 -4.15
N ALA A 499 19.57 13.92 -3.49
CA ALA A 499 19.36 13.90 -2.04
C ALA A 499 20.63 14.37 -1.30
N GLY A 500 20.56 15.51 -0.61
CA GLY A 500 21.67 16.07 0.20
C GLY A 500 22.27 17.40 -0.26
N GLN A 501 21.96 17.91 -1.47
CA GLN A 501 22.55 19.17 -1.97
C GLN A 501 22.04 20.44 -1.26
N LEU A 502 20.86 20.40 -0.63
CA LEU A 502 20.33 21.52 0.18
C LEU A 502 21.25 21.91 1.35
N ALA A 503 21.92 20.94 1.97
CA ALA A 503 22.85 21.23 3.08
C ALA A 503 24.17 21.86 2.59
N THR A 504 24.50 21.71 1.31
CA THR A 504 25.74 22.24 0.71
C THR A 504 25.48 23.62 0.11
N GLU A 505 24.37 23.81 -0.60
CA GLU A 505 24.03 25.10 -1.22
C GLU A 505 23.62 26.18 -0.20
N MET A 506 23.05 25.80 0.96
CA MET A 506 22.83 26.75 2.07
C MET A 506 24.11 27.09 2.86
N ALA A 507 25.14 26.24 2.80
CA ALA A 507 26.44 26.49 3.41
C ALA A 507 27.34 27.35 2.51
N ASP A 508 27.11 27.31 1.20
CA ASP A 508 27.91 28.02 0.19
C ASP A 508 27.27 29.35 -0.28
N ASP A 509 26.15 29.78 0.31
CA ASP A 509 25.57 31.11 0.06
C ASP A 509 26.37 32.20 0.82
N PRO A 510 27.18 33.03 0.14
CA PRO A 510 27.98 34.07 0.80
C PRO A 510 27.14 35.20 1.38
N SER A 511 25.83 35.24 1.09
CA SER A 511 24.92 36.28 1.57
C SER A 511 24.45 36.09 3.02
N ASN A 512 24.66 34.90 3.61
CA ASN A 512 24.35 34.62 5.02
C ASN A 512 25.51 34.89 6.00
N LEU A 513 26.66 35.40 5.52
CA LEU A 513 27.84 35.69 6.35
C LEU A 513 28.07 37.19 6.63
N GLN A 514 27.07 38.06 6.41
CA GLN A 514 27.25 39.51 6.57
C GLN A 514 26.39 40.23 7.61
N GLU A 515 25.60 39.55 8.44
CA GLU A 515 24.77 40.26 9.44
C GLU A 515 25.16 40.09 10.92
N ASP A 516 26.25 39.41 11.27
CA ASP A 516 26.58 39.17 12.70
C ASP A 516 27.91 39.79 13.18
N GLN A 517 28.34 40.90 12.57
CA GLN A 517 29.43 41.73 13.12
C GLN A 517 29.15 43.23 12.99
N GLN A 518 28.27 43.74 13.84
CA GLN A 518 28.18 45.14 14.29
C GLN A 518 26.94 45.21 15.20
N GLN A 519 26.96 45.54 16.49
CA GLN A 519 27.87 46.24 17.41
C GLN A 519 27.42 45.86 18.84
N PRO A 520 28.11 46.26 19.93
CA PRO A 520 27.37 46.44 21.18
C PRO A 520 26.31 47.55 21.05
#